data_AF-A0A5D6XFU8-F1
#
_entry.id   AF-A0A5D6XFU8-F1
#
_cell.length_a   1.000
_cell.length_b   1.000
_cell.length_c   1.000
_cell.angle_alpha   90.00
_cell.angle_beta   90.00
_cell.angle_gamma   90.00
#
_symmetry.space_group_name_H-M   'P 1'
#
loop_
_entity.id
_entity.type
_entity.pdbx_description
1 polymer ?
#
loop_
_entity_poly.entity_id
_entity_poly.type
_entity_poly.pdbx_seq_one_letter_code
_entity_poly.pdbx_strand_id
1 'polypeptide(L)'
;GATTKRLAVVQLLVQAGGDVAHQDAHGDNVLHWCARDSRATLLRYFLAETDASVTAIAAENYKRETPLAIAKRQLARRPSMLTRTAFDLLNVAKRECNIRAKLQIVRRHQAQKRADAEKYESLELQAALESASAALDKADRTWRLALQQAEMSRQAAEAAYVEAEVQAAVRTASEWLESKDGQGYIKKHLPTATHELKLAIQSGKAAKVKDAKKEATYRVCDEFCREKEVEAKRRAVDAFRAKSPPYSRESTTALLTKFKTATL
;
A
#
# COMPACT_ATOMS: atom_id res chain seq x y z
N GLY A 1 43.84 26.70 31.65
CA GLY A 1 43.66 25.28 31.34
C GLY A 1 43.26 25.06 29.89
N ALA A 2 44.23 24.97 28.98
CA ALA A 2 43.98 24.73 27.54
C ALA A 2 43.96 23.23 27.19
N THR A 3 44.64 22.39 27.98
CA THR A 3 44.71 20.94 27.84
C THR A 3 43.38 20.25 28.18
N THR A 4 42.66 20.74 29.18
CA THR A 4 41.34 20.23 29.58
C THR A 4 40.27 20.48 28.51
N LYS A 5 40.30 21.66 27.87
CA LYS A 5 39.39 21.98 26.75
C LYS A 5 39.61 21.07 25.54
N ARG A 6 40.87 20.76 25.19
CA ARG A 6 41.18 19.84 24.07
C ARG A 6 40.77 18.41 24.36
N LEU A 7 40.94 17.93 25.59
CA LEU A 7 40.48 16.60 25.99
C LEU A 7 38.95 16.49 25.89
N ALA A 8 38.21 17.50 26.35
CA ALA A 8 36.74 17.51 26.26
C ALA A 8 36.23 17.44 24.81
N VAL A 9 36.86 18.15 23.89
CA VAL A 9 36.53 18.07 22.44
C VAL A 9 36.81 16.68 21.89
N VAL A 10 37.95 16.09 22.24
CA VAL A 10 38.31 14.73 21.82
C VAL A 10 37.31 13.70 22.37
N GLN A 11 36.91 13.83 23.63
CA GLN A 11 35.90 12.95 24.24
C GLN A 11 34.57 13.02 23.50
N LEU A 12 34.11 14.23 23.16
CA LEU A 12 32.87 14.43 22.41
C LEU A 12 32.95 13.78 21.02
N LEU A 13 34.09 13.92 20.32
CA LEU A 13 34.28 13.31 19.00
C LEU A 13 34.27 11.78 19.05
N VAL A 14 34.89 11.18 20.07
CA VAL A 14 34.86 9.72 20.26
C VAL A 14 33.44 9.24 20.61
N GLN A 15 32.72 9.96 21.47
CA GLN A 15 31.33 9.65 21.80
C GLN A 15 30.39 9.76 20.58
N ALA A 16 30.68 10.68 19.66
CA ALA A 16 29.98 10.81 18.38
C ALA A 16 30.36 9.72 17.35
N GLY A 17 31.21 8.75 17.70
CA GLY A 17 31.61 7.64 16.83
C GLY A 17 32.87 7.91 16.00
N GLY A 18 33.73 8.84 16.40
CA GLY A 18 35.00 9.11 15.73
C GLY A 18 35.92 7.89 15.69
N ASP A 19 36.40 7.54 14.49
CA ASP A 19 37.28 6.39 14.29
C ASP A 19 38.71 6.68 14.76
N VAL A 20 39.11 5.97 15.81
CA VAL A 20 40.40 6.10 16.48
C VAL A 20 41.54 5.41 15.70
N ALA A 21 41.20 4.53 14.75
CA ALA A 21 42.14 3.82 13.87
C ALA A 21 42.46 4.58 12.58
N HIS A 22 41.70 5.63 12.26
CA HIS A 22 41.85 6.38 11.03
C HIS A 22 43.29 6.95 10.90
N GLN A 23 43.88 6.78 9.72
CA GLN A 23 45.20 7.28 9.38
C GLN A 23 45.06 8.52 8.50
N ASP A 24 45.83 9.56 8.82
CA ASP A 24 45.90 10.76 7.99
C ASP A 24 46.71 10.55 6.70
N ALA A 25 46.93 11.64 5.95
CA ALA A 25 47.72 11.64 4.72
C ALA A 25 49.20 11.24 4.88
N HIS A 26 49.69 11.10 6.12
CA HIS A 26 51.04 10.62 6.42
C HIS A 26 51.05 9.18 6.95
N GLY A 27 49.87 8.54 7.03
CA GLY A 27 49.70 7.25 7.69
C GLY A 27 49.68 7.34 9.22
N ASP A 28 49.68 8.55 9.79
CA ASP A 28 49.67 8.73 11.24
C ASP A 28 48.23 8.63 11.76
N ASN A 29 48.01 7.68 12.66
CA ASN A 29 46.77 7.64 13.46
C ASN A 29 46.90 8.53 14.71
N VAL A 30 45.83 8.57 15.50
CA VAL A 30 45.79 9.40 16.72
C VAL A 30 46.87 9.07 17.74
N LEU A 31 47.32 7.81 17.86
CA LEU A 31 48.40 7.42 18.77
C LEU A 31 49.76 7.89 18.24
N HIS A 32 49.98 7.92 16.92
CA HIS A 32 51.19 8.53 16.32
C HIS A 32 51.29 10.02 16.67
N TRP A 33 50.18 10.75 16.54
CA TRP A 33 50.09 12.16 16.90
C TRP A 33 50.36 12.39 18.39
N CYS A 34 49.76 11.58 19.26
CA CYS A 34 50.00 11.71 20.70
C CYS A 34 51.44 11.35 21.10
N ALA A 35 52.06 10.36 20.43
CA ALA A 35 53.45 10.00 20.63
C ALA A 35 54.43 11.10 20.16
N ARG A 36 54.13 11.74 19.03
CA ARG A 36 54.94 12.82 18.44
C ARG A 36 55.00 14.05 19.34
N ASP A 37 53.86 14.44 19.89
CA ASP A 37 53.73 15.60 20.77
C ASP A 37 53.91 15.25 22.26
N SER A 38 54.13 13.98 22.59
CA SER A 38 54.25 13.48 23.99
C SER A 38 53.05 13.86 24.88
N ARG A 39 51.84 13.78 24.32
CA ARG A 39 50.58 14.13 25.02
C ARG A 39 50.10 12.98 25.89
N ALA A 40 50.74 12.78 27.04
CA ALA A 40 50.45 11.69 27.97
C ALA A 40 48.98 11.63 28.42
N THR A 41 48.31 12.78 28.62
CA THR A 41 46.88 12.82 29.01
C THR A 41 45.96 12.24 27.94
N LEU A 42 46.21 12.55 26.66
CA LEU A 42 45.43 11.99 25.55
C LEU A 42 45.75 10.51 25.36
N LEU A 43 47.01 10.10 25.49
CA LEU A 43 47.39 8.68 25.46
C LEU A 43 46.65 7.87 26.52
N ARG A 44 46.57 8.36 27.77
CA ARG A 44 45.82 7.66 28.83
C ARG A 44 44.35 7.50 28.48
N TYR A 45 43.72 8.57 27.97
CA TYR A 45 42.32 8.52 27.56
C TYR A 45 42.10 7.49 26.43
N PHE A 46 42.86 7.57 25.34
CA PHE A 46 42.69 6.63 24.22
C PHE A 46 43.01 5.18 24.58
N LEU A 47 44.02 4.95 25.42
CA LEU A 47 44.38 3.59 25.82
C LEU A 47 43.39 2.96 26.81
N ALA A 48 42.74 3.76 27.66
CA ALA A 48 41.79 3.28 28.66
C ALA A 48 40.33 3.20 28.14
N GLU A 49 39.88 4.24 27.45
CA GLU A 49 38.45 4.45 27.12
C GLU A 49 38.09 4.06 25.68
N THR A 50 39.07 3.65 24.85
CA THR A 50 38.82 3.34 23.44
C THR A 50 39.56 2.08 22.98
N ASP A 51 39.16 1.55 21.82
CA ASP A 51 39.80 0.40 21.18
C ASP A 51 41.15 0.75 20.48
N ALA A 52 41.66 1.98 20.66
CA ALA A 52 42.94 2.43 20.09
C ALA A 52 44.11 1.51 20.45
N SER A 53 44.07 0.95 21.66
CA SER A 53 45.07 -0.02 22.15
C SER A 53 45.18 -1.25 21.25
N VAL A 54 44.17 -1.55 20.43
CA VAL A 54 44.07 -2.75 19.58
C VAL A 54 44.33 -2.41 18.12
N THR A 55 43.68 -1.35 17.64
CA THR A 55 43.62 -1.03 16.21
C THR A 55 44.74 -0.09 15.80
N ALA A 56 45.12 0.85 16.67
CA ALA A 56 46.05 1.92 16.35
C ALA A 56 47.48 1.66 16.85
N ILE A 57 47.68 0.80 17.86
CA ILE A 57 48.98 0.64 18.53
C ILE A 57 50.07 -0.01 17.65
N ALA A 58 49.65 -0.89 16.75
CA ALA A 58 50.54 -1.67 15.89
C ALA A 58 50.56 -1.16 14.44
N ALA A 59 49.72 -0.19 14.10
CA ALA A 59 49.71 0.43 12.79
C ALA A 59 51.03 1.15 12.54
N GLU A 60 51.54 1.01 11.32
CA GLU A 60 52.71 1.72 10.83
C GLU A 60 52.26 2.89 9.95
N ASN A 61 52.94 4.02 10.08
CA ASN A 61 52.78 5.13 9.14
C ASN A 61 53.59 4.89 7.86
N TYR A 62 53.56 5.84 6.92
CA TYR A 62 54.31 5.70 5.65
C TYR A 62 55.83 5.65 5.81
N LYS A 63 56.36 6.01 6.98
CA LYS A 63 57.78 5.85 7.34
C LYS A 63 58.09 4.52 8.02
N ARG A 64 57.11 3.61 8.09
CA ARG A 64 57.19 2.35 8.85
C ARG A 64 57.47 2.57 10.34
N GLU A 65 57.10 3.72 10.88
CA GLU A 65 57.18 4.00 12.31
C GLU A 65 55.83 3.64 12.95
N THR A 66 55.87 2.85 14.03
CA THR A 66 54.72 2.67 14.93
C THR A 66 54.65 3.82 15.94
N PRO A 67 53.51 4.03 16.63
CA PRO A 67 53.43 5.03 17.70
C PRO A 67 54.53 4.86 18.77
N LEU A 68 54.85 3.61 19.11
CA LEU A 68 55.92 3.29 20.06
C LEU A 68 57.32 3.66 19.51
N ALA A 69 57.56 3.47 18.21
CA ALA A 69 58.81 3.87 17.57
C ALA A 69 58.99 5.40 17.56
N ILE A 70 57.91 6.14 17.28
CA ILE A 70 57.91 7.61 17.36
C ILE A 70 58.19 8.06 18.79
N ALA A 71 57.53 7.47 19.79
CA ALA A 71 57.75 7.81 21.21
C ALA A 71 59.20 7.55 21.64
N LYS A 72 59.79 6.42 21.22
CA LYS A 72 61.21 6.10 21.47
C LYS A 72 62.14 7.14 20.85
N ARG A 73 61.85 7.56 19.60
CA ARG A 73 62.62 8.59 18.91
C ARG A 73 62.51 9.95 19.59
N GLN A 74 61.32 10.35 20.06
CA GLN A 74 61.15 11.60 20.81
C GLN A 74 61.86 11.56 22.16
N LEU A 75 61.80 10.43 22.88
CA LEU A 75 62.53 10.22 24.12
C LEU A 75 64.05 10.35 23.93
N ALA A 76 64.59 9.80 22.84
CA ALA A 76 66.01 9.93 22.50
C ALA A 76 66.39 11.36 22.08
N ARG A 77 65.50 12.07 21.37
CA ARG A 77 65.77 13.44 20.89
C ARG A 77 65.66 14.50 21.99
N ARG A 78 64.68 14.38 22.89
CA ARG A 78 64.38 15.35 23.95
C ARG A 78 63.89 14.63 25.21
N PRO A 79 64.79 14.04 26.01
CA PRO A 79 64.40 13.32 27.20
C PRO A 79 63.72 14.26 28.22
N SER A 80 62.47 13.96 28.52
CA SER A 80 61.64 14.65 29.50
C SER A 80 60.73 13.65 30.22
N MET A 81 60.12 14.07 31.34
CA MET A 81 59.11 13.24 32.02
C MET A 81 57.95 12.88 31.08
N LEU A 82 57.53 13.80 30.20
CA LEU A 82 56.43 13.59 29.27
C LEU A 82 56.78 12.59 28.16
N THR A 83 57.97 12.68 27.57
CA THR A 83 58.42 11.71 26.55
C THR A 83 58.61 10.31 27.15
N ARG A 84 59.08 10.24 28.41
CA ARG A 84 59.25 8.96 29.11
C ARG A 84 57.90 8.32 29.44
N THR A 85 56.97 9.09 30.00
CA THR A 85 55.61 8.61 30.29
C THR A 85 54.85 8.19 29.03
N ALA A 86 54.98 8.92 27.93
CA ALA A 86 54.38 8.54 26.65
C ALA A 86 54.93 7.20 26.13
N PHE A 87 56.25 6.99 26.21
CA PHE A 87 56.89 5.73 25.84
C PHE A 87 56.44 4.56 26.73
N ASP A 88 56.43 4.76 28.04
CA ASP A 88 56.05 3.72 29.00
C ASP A 88 54.59 3.28 28.82
N LEU A 89 53.67 4.23 28.64
CA LEU A 89 52.24 3.94 28.38
C LEU A 89 52.04 3.10 27.12
N LEU A 90 52.71 3.45 26.02
CA LEU A 90 52.61 2.72 24.76
C LEU A 90 53.29 1.34 24.84
N ASN A 91 54.37 1.22 25.61
CA ASN A 91 55.09 -0.05 25.78
C ASN A 91 54.27 -1.05 26.61
N VAL A 92 53.64 -0.59 27.71
CA VAL A 92 52.72 -1.40 28.52
C VAL A 92 51.53 -1.85 27.68
N ALA A 93 50.86 -0.90 27.01
CA ALA A 93 49.71 -1.22 26.18
C ALA A 93 50.06 -2.21 25.04
N LYS A 94 51.25 -2.12 24.45
CA LYS A 94 51.70 -3.08 23.42
C LYS A 94 51.88 -4.49 23.97
N ARG A 95 52.40 -4.62 25.20
CA ARG A 95 52.62 -5.92 25.86
C ARG A 95 51.31 -6.57 26.31
N GLU A 96 50.38 -5.76 26.79
CA GLU A 96 49.07 -6.23 27.29
C GLU A 96 48.05 -6.45 26.17
N CYS A 97 48.30 -5.94 24.96
CA CYS A 97 47.35 -6.07 23.88
C CYS A 97 47.32 -7.49 23.30
N ASN A 98 46.39 -8.32 23.78
CA ASN A 98 45.96 -9.51 23.06
C ASN A 98 45.06 -9.11 21.87
N ILE A 99 45.71 -8.61 20.82
CA ILE A 99 45.08 -8.06 19.60
C ILE A 99 44.03 -9.02 19.03
N ARG A 100 44.29 -10.33 19.09
CA ARG A 100 43.39 -11.38 18.59
C ARG A 100 42.07 -11.44 19.35
N ALA A 101 42.11 -11.41 20.69
CA ALA A 101 40.92 -11.50 21.52
C ALA A 101 40.03 -10.25 21.36
N LYS A 102 40.65 -9.07 21.35
CA LYS A 102 39.90 -7.81 21.19
C LYS A 102 39.33 -7.64 19.76
N LEU A 103 40.03 -8.11 18.71
CA LEU A 103 39.51 -8.13 17.34
C LEU A 103 38.26 -9.02 17.19
N GLN A 104 38.21 -10.16 17.90
CA GLN A 104 37.02 -11.03 17.89
C GLN A 104 35.82 -10.35 18.55
N ILE A 105 36.02 -9.58 19.62
CA ILE A 105 34.96 -8.83 20.29
C ILE A 105 34.40 -7.74 19.37
N VAL A 106 35.27 -6.97 18.71
CA VAL A 106 34.85 -5.93 17.76
C VAL A 106 34.05 -6.53 16.60
N ARG A 107 34.52 -7.64 16.03
CA ARG A 107 33.79 -8.34 14.95
C ARG A 107 32.41 -8.83 15.39
N ARG A 108 32.29 -9.39 16.60
CA ARG A 108 31.01 -9.82 17.16
C ARG A 108 30.05 -8.64 17.35
N HIS A 109 30.53 -7.53 17.89
CA HIS A 109 29.71 -6.33 18.11
C HIS A 109 29.27 -5.69 16.79
N GLN A 110 30.14 -5.63 15.77
CA GLN A 110 29.77 -5.16 14.44
C GLN A 110 28.76 -6.09 13.76
N ALA A 111 28.94 -7.40 13.86
CA ALA A 111 27.99 -8.37 13.33
C ALA A 111 26.63 -8.24 14.02
N GLN A 112 26.60 -8.07 15.35
CA GLN A 112 25.37 -7.84 16.10
C GLN A 112 24.66 -6.55 15.65
N LYS A 113 25.40 -5.44 15.53
CA LYS A 113 24.83 -4.18 15.03
C LYS A 113 24.24 -4.29 13.62
N ARG A 114 24.89 -5.04 12.73
CA ARG A 114 24.35 -5.31 11.38
C ARG A 114 23.08 -6.15 11.44
N ALA A 115 23.09 -7.22 12.23
CA ALA A 115 21.91 -8.06 12.42
C ALA A 115 20.73 -7.30 13.04
N ASP A 116 21.00 -6.41 14.00
CA ASP A 116 19.98 -5.56 14.61
C ASP A 116 19.41 -4.55 13.60
N ALA A 117 20.25 -3.96 12.74
CA ALA A 117 19.82 -3.06 11.67
C ALA A 117 19.00 -3.79 10.60
N GLU A 118 19.46 -4.95 10.12
CA GLU A 118 18.73 -5.79 9.15
C GLU A 118 17.37 -6.23 9.71
N LYS A 119 17.31 -6.57 11.00
CA LYS A 119 16.06 -6.92 11.66
C LYS A 119 15.10 -5.72 11.72
N TYR A 120 15.62 -4.54 12.02
CA TYR A 120 14.83 -3.30 12.05
C TYR A 120 14.26 -2.97 10.66
N GLU A 121 15.10 -3.00 9.62
CA GLU A 121 14.69 -2.79 8.22
C GLU A 121 13.64 -3.82 7.78
N SER A 122 13.81 -5.09 8.15
CA SER A 122 12.85 -6.16 7.85
C SER A 122 11.48 -5.92 8.50
N LEU A 123 11.45 -5.46 9.76
CA LEU A 123 10.22 -5.12 10.46
C LEU A 123 9.52 -3.90 9.85
N GLU A 124 10.26 -2.86 9.46
CA GLU A 124 9.69 -1.70 8.76
C GLU A 124 9.11 -2.09 7.40
N LEU A 125 9.83 -2.91 6.63
CA LEU A 125 9.33 -3.42 5.35
C LEU A 125 8.06 -4.24 5.53
N GLN A 126 8.03 -5.11 6.54
CA GLN A 126 6.84 -5.91 6.85
C GLN A 126 5.64 -5.01 7.21
N ALA A 127 5.84 -4.02 8.08
CA ALA A 127 4.78 -3.06 8.45
C ALA A 127 4.28 -2.26 7.23
N ALA A 128 5.17 -1.87 6.31
CA ALA A 128 4.81 -1.19 5.07
C ALA A 128 3.98 -2.10 4.15
N LEU A 129 4.35 -3.38 4.01
CA LEU A 129 3.60 -4.35 3.21
C LEU A 129 2.21 -4.64 3.80
N GLU A 130 2.09 -4.75 5.12
CA GLU A 130 0.81 -4.92 5.82
C GLU A 130 -0.09 -3.69 5.66
N SER A 131 0.48 -2.49 5.72
CA SER A 131 -0.28 -1.25 5.46
C SER A 131 -0.77 -1.18 4.00
N ALA A 132 0.09 -1.53 3.05
CA ALA A 132 -0.25 -1.55 1.63
C ALA A 132 -1.35 -2.57 1.31
N SER A 133 -1.29 -3.78 1.88
CA SER A 133 -2.32 -4.80 1.69
C SER A 133 -3.68 -4.36 2.25
N ALA A 134 -3.70 -3.76 3.45
CA ALA A 134 -4.92 -3.22 4.04
C ALA A 134 -5.53 -2.08 3.21
N ALA A 135 -4.69 -1.23 2.61
CA ALA A 135 -5.14 -0.16 1.72
C ALA A 135 -5.75 -0.71 0.42
N LEU A 136 -5.14 -1.75 -0.18
CA LEU A 136 -5.67 -2.42 -1.36
C LEU A 136 -7.03 -3.07 -1.05
N ASP A 137 -7.16 -3.78 0.06
CA ASP A 137 -8.43 -4.38 0.48
C ASP A 137 -9.52 -3.33 0.68
N LYS A 138 -9.18 -2.18 1.26
CA LYS A 138 -10.10 -1.06 1.43
C LYS A 138 -10.54 -0.49 0.08
N ALA A 139 -9.60 -0.28 -0.85
CA ALA A 139 -9.89 0.22 -2.19
C ALA A 139 -10.79 -0.75 -2.99
N ASP A 140 -10.54 -2.06 -2.88
CA ASP A 140 -11.36 -3.08 -3.53
C ASP A 140 -12.80 -3.09 -2.99
N ARG A 141 -12.96 -2.95 -1.67
CA ARG A 141 -14.29 -2.84 -1.03
C ARG A 141 -15.03 -1.58 -1.46
N THR A 142 -14.37 -0.42 -1.44
CA THR A 142 -15.03 0.84 -1.84
C THR A 142 -15.40 0.83 -3.32
N TRP A 143 -14.57 0.27 -4.18
CA TRP A 143 -14.87 0.10 -5.59
C TRP A 143 -16.09 -0.79 -5.82
N ARG A 144 -16.17 -1.95 -5.15
CA ARG A 144 -17.34 -2.85 -5.26
C ARG A 144 -18.62 -2.19 -4.77
N LEU A 145 -18.57 -1.45 -3.66
CA LEU A 145 -19.71 -0.70 -3.15
C LEU A 145 -20.15 0.40 -4.12
N ALA A 146 -19.21 1.13 -4.71
CA ALA A 146 -19.51 2.15 -5.70
C ALA A 146 -20.15 1.56 -6.96
N LEU A 147 -19.64 0.43 -7.47
CA LEU A 147 -20.25 -0.30 -8.59
C LEU A 147 -21.65 -0.79 -8.25
N GLN A 148 -21.85 -1.36 -7.07
CA GLN A 148 -23.18 -1.79 -6.62
C GLN A 148 -24.15 -0.61 -6.56
N GLN A 149 -23.73 0.52 -6.00
CA GLN A 149 -24.56 1.72 -5.91
C GLN A 149 -24.90 2.30 -7.30
N ALA A 150 -23.93 2.31 -8.21
CA ALA A 150 -24.13 2.73 -9.59
C ALA A 150 -25.13 1.81 -10.32
N GLU A 151 -25.02 0.50 -10.15
CA GLU A 151 -25.95 -0.46 -10.74
C GLU A 151 -27.37 -0.34 -10.16
N MET A 152 -27.50 -0.13 -8.84
CA MET A 152 -28.79 0.16 -8.22
C MET A 152 -29.42 1.44 -8.79
N SER A 153 -28.61 2.49 -8.98
CA SER A 153 -29.07 3.76 -9.56
C SER A 153 -29.50 3.59 -11.03
N ARG A 154 -28.74 2.80 -11.80
CA ARG A 154 -29.08 2.44 -13.19
C ARG A 154 -30.39 1.65 -13.26
N GLN A 155 -30.58 0.66 -12.39
CA GLN A 155 -31.81 -0.13 -12.32
C GLN A 155 -33.02 0.71 -11.93
N ALA A 156 -32.86 1.64 -10.99
CA ALA A 156 -33.91 2.59 -10.64
C ALA A 156 -34.28 3.49 -11.83
N ALA A 157 -33.29 3.97 -12.60
CA ALA A 157 -33.52 4.75 -13.81
C ALA A 157 -34.19 3.92 -14.93
N GLU A 158 -33.77 2.66 -15.11
CA GLU A 158 -34.40 1.70 -16.04
C GLU A 158 -35.87 1.51 -15.68
N ALA A 159 -36.17 1.25 -14.40
CA ALA A 159 -37.53 1.06 -13.92
C ALA A 159 -38.40 2.32 -14.13
N ALA A 160 -37.88 3.51 -13.81
CA ALA A 160 -38.60 4.76 -14.00
C ALA A 160 -38.88 5.06 -15.49
N TYR A 161 -37.91 4.81 -16.37
CA TYR A 161 -38.09 4.98 -17.82
C TYR A 161 -39.11 4.00 -18.38
N VAL A 162 -39.01 2.73 -18.02
CA VAL A 162 -39.93 1.68 -18.46
C VAL A 162 -41.35 1.98 -17.99
N GLU A 163 -41.53 2.40 -16.74
CA GLU A 163 -42.83 2.78 -16.20
C GLU A 163 -43.46 3.94 -16.99
N ALA A 164 -42.67 4.99 -17.30
CA ALA A 164 -43.16 6.13 -18.07
C ALA A 164 -43.59 5.72 -19.50
N GLU A 165 -42.80 4.91 -20.18
CA GLU A 165 -43.11 4.40 -21.53
C GLU A 165 -44.32 3.47 -21.54
N VAL A 166 -44.44 2.60 -20.55
CA VAL A 166 -45.61 1.72 -20.38
C VAL A 166 -46.87 2.55 -20.14
N GLN A 167 -46.83 3.53 -19.24
CA GLN A 167 -47.96 4.42 -19.00
C GLN A 167 -48.37 5.20 -20.25
N ALA A 168 -47.40 5.69 -21.03
CA ALA A 168 -47.68 6.34 -22.31
C ALA A 168 -48.33 5.38 -23.31
N ALA A 169 -47.82 4.15 -23.43
CA ALA A 169 -48.38 3.13 -24.31
C ALA A 169 -49.81 2.74 -23.91
N VAL A 170 -50.09 2.54 -22.62
CA VAL A 170 -51.44 2.22 -22.14
C VAL A 170 -52.41 3.38 -22.38
N ARG A 171 -51.97 4.64 -22.20
CA ARG A 171 -52.80 5.82 -22.50
C ARG A 171 -53.14 5.88 -23.99
N THR A 172 -52.15 5.76 -24.87
CA THR A 172 -52.38 5.75 -26.32
C THR A 172 -53.25 4.56 -26.77
N ALA A 173 -53.10 3.39 -26.14
CA ALA A 173 -53.95 2.23 -26.40
C ALA A 173 -55.41 2.48 -25.98
N SER A 174 -55.62 3.12 -24.82
CA SER A 174 -56.95 3.49 -24.32
C SER A 174 -57.61 4.51 -25.24
N GLU A 175 -56.89 5.56 -25.64
CA GLU A 175 -57.35 6.57 -26.61
C GLU A 175 -57.67 5.93 -27.97
N TRP A 176 -56.88 4.94 -28.41
CA TRP A 176 -57.14 4.21 -29.65
C TRP A 176 -58.41 3.35 -29.55
N LEU A 177 -58.68 2.72 -28.41
CA LEU A 177 -59.91 1.94 -28.18
C LEU A 177 -61.17 2.81 -28.26
N GLU A 178 -61.08 4.09 -27.90
CA GLU A 178 -62.16 5.07 -28.03
C GLU A 178 -62.40 5.51 -29.49
N SER A 179 -61.40 5.35 -30.37
CA SER A 179 -61.50 5.68 -31.79
C SER A 179 -62.45 4.77 -32.57
N LYS A 180 -62.83 5.18 -33.79
CA LYS A 180 -63.70 4.37 -34.67
C LYS A 180 -63.09 3.00 -34.99
N ASP A 181 -61.78 2.95 -35.18
CA ASP A 181 -61.05 1.73 -35.50
C ASP A 181 -61.01 0.78 -34.29
N GLY A 182 -60.79 1.34 -33.09
CA GLY A 182 -60.84 0.61 -31.83
C GLY A 182 -62.22 0.01 -31.54
N GLN A 183 -63.30 0.77 -31.78
CA GLN A 183 -64.66 0.24 -31.69
C GLN A 183 -64.93 -0.89 -32.70
N GLY A 184 -64.33 -0.82 -33.89
CA GLY A 184 -64.36 -1.89 -34.89
C GLY A 184 -63.67 -3.17 -34.41
N TYR A 185 -62.49 -3.02 -33.80
CA TYR A 185 -61.75 -4.13 -33.18
C TYR A 185 -62.56 -4.81 -32.08
N ILE A 186 -63.14 -4.04 -31.15
CA ILE A 186 -63.98 -4.58 -30.07
C ILE A 186 -65.13 -5.42 -30.64
N LYS A 187 -65.86 -4.91 -31.64
CA LYS A 187 -66.97 -5.64 -32.26
C LYS A 187 -66.54 -6.98 -32.87
N LYS A 188 -65.34 -7.04 -33.46
CA LYS A 188 -64.79 -8.26 -34.07
C LYS A 188 -64.42 -9.32 -33.02
N HIS A 189 -63.83 -8.91 -31.90
CA HIS A 189 -63.33 -9.82 -30.87
C HIS A 189 -64.38 -10.17 -29.79
N LEU A 190 -65.46 -9.39 -29.69
CA LEU A 190 -66.53 -9.58 -28.71
C LEU A 190 -67.19 -10.97 -28.74
N PRO A 191 -67.52 -11.59 -29.89
CA PRO A 191 -68.14 -12.91 -29.93
C PRO A 191 -67.27 -13.99 -29.30
N THR A 192 -65.96 -13.98 -29.62
CA THR A 192 -64.97 -14.92 -29.08
C THR A 192 -64.83 -14.75 -27.57
N ALA A 193 -64.61 -13.51 -27.10
CA ALA A 193 -64.50 -13.22 -25.67
C ALA A 193 -65.77 -13.57 -24.89
N THR A 194 -66.96 -13.39 -25.49
CA THR A 194 -68.23 -13.78 -24.86
C THR A 194 -68.35 -15.31 -24.75
N HIS A 195 -67.89 -16.06 -25.75
CA HIS A 195 -67.88 -17.51 -25.71
C HIS A 195 -66.91 -18.04 -24.63
N GLU A 196 -65.70 -17.51 -24.59
CA GLU A 196 -64.69 -17.86 -23.58
C GLU A 196 -65.14 -17.53 -22.16
N LEU A 197 -65.78 -16.37 -21.96
CA LEU A 197 -66.37 -15.99 -20.67
C LEU A 197 -67.44 -17.00 -20.23
N LYS A 198 -68.33 -17.43 -21.13
CA LYS A 198 -69.35 -18.44 -20.83
C LYS A 198 -68.75 -19.79 -20.47
N LEU A 199 -67.73 -20.23 -21.21
CA LEU A 199 -66.99 -21.47 -20.90
C LEU A 199 -66.31 -21.39 -19.54
N ALA A 200 -65.67 -20.26 -19.21
CA ALA A 200 -65.02 -20.04 -17.92
C ALA A 200 -66.03 -20.06 -16.75
N ILE A 201 -67.24 -19.54 -16.96
CA ILE A 201 -68.33 -19.61 -15.98
C ILE A 201 -68.81 -21.07 -15.82
N GLN A 202 -68.98 -21.80 -16.92
CA GLN A 202 -69.41 -23.21 -16.88
C GLN A 202 -68.37 -24.11 -16.21
N SER A 203 -67.08 -23.85 -16.42
CA SER A 203 -65.98 -24.61 -15.80
C SER A 203 -65.68 -24.18 -14.35
N GLY A 204 -66.46 -23.25 -13.77
CA GLY A 204 -66.26 -22.74 -12.41
C GLY A 204 -65.02 -21.85 -12.21
N LYS A 205 -64.36 -21.42 -13.31
CA LYS A 205 -63.16 -20.56 -13.27
C LYS A 205 -63.49 -19.08 -13.14
N ALA A 206 -64.72 -18.67 -13.45
CA ALA A 206 -65.19 -17.29 -13.33
C ALA A 206 -66.56 -17.22 -12.64
N ALA A 207 -66.79 -16.17 -11.85
CA ALA A 207 -68.06 -15.94 -11.17
C ALA A 207 -69.18 -15.60 -12.17
N LYS A 208 -70.44 -15.86 -11.79
CA LYS A 208 -71.60 -15.43 -12.58
C LYS A 208 -71.63 -13.90 -12.66
N VAL A 209 -71.56 -13.36 -13.88
CA VAL A 209 -71.56 -11.92 -14.14
C VAL A 209 -72.95 -11.45 -14.54
N LYS A 210 -73.37 -10.29 -14.02
CA LYS A 210 -74.70 -9.70 -14.32
C LYS A 210 -74.87 -9.31 -15.79
N ASP A 211 -73.84 -8.71 -16.40
CA ASP A 211 -73.83 -8.29 -17.81
C ASP A 211 -72.66 -8.94 -18.57
N ALA A 212 -72.87 -10.17 -19.09
CA ALA A 212 -71.82 -10.93 -19.79
C ALA A 212 -71.21 -10.19 -21.00
N LYS A 213 -72.00 -9.35 -21.69
CA LYS A 213 -71.53 -8.57 -22.85
C LYS A 213 -70.60 -7.41 -22.43
N LYS A 214 -70.92 -6.71 -21.34
CA LYS A 214 -70.07 -5.62 -20.83
C LYS A 214 -68.76 -6.16 -20.29
N GLU A 215 -68.82 -7.27 -19.55
CA GLU A 215 -67.64 -7.98 -19.06
C GLU A 215 -66.74 -8.48 -20.20
N ALA A 216 -67.32 -9.11 -21.23
CA ALA A 216 -66.56 -9.54 -22.39
C ALA A 216 -65.93 -8.36 -23.15
N THR A 217 -66.60 -7.22 -23.20
CA THR A 217 -66.05 -5.99 -23.79
C THR A 217 -64.87 -5.47 -22.98
N TYR A 218 -65.01 -5.42 -21.65
CA TYR A 218 -63.93 -5.03 -20.75
C TYR A 218 -62.70 -5.93 -20.91
N ARG A 219 -62.89 -7.26 -20.99
CA ARG A 219 -61.78 -8.21 -21.19
C ARG A 219 -61.03 -7.98 -22.49
N VAL A 220 -61.73 -7.74 -23.60
CA VAL A 220 -61.09 -7.44 -24.89
C VAL A 220 -60.25 -6.16 -24.80
N CYS A 221 -60.78 -5.12 -24.14
CA CYS A 221 -60.05 -3.86 -23.95
C CYS A 221 -58.83 -4.06 -23.02
N ASP A 222 -59.01 -4.77 -21.90
CA ASP A 222 -57.96 -5.06 -20.93
C ASP A 222 -56.83 -5.90 -21.54
N GLU A 223 -57.17 -6.95 -22.30
CA GLU A 223 -56.22 -7.78 -23.03
C GLU A 223 -55.42 -6.97 -24.04
N PHE A 224 -56.07 -6.10 -24.82
CA PHE A 224 -55.38 -5.23 -25.77
C PHE A 224 -54.41 -4.26 -25.08
N CYS A 225 -54.86 -3.60 -24.00
CA CYS A 225 -54.00 -2.71 -23.23
C CYS A 225 -52.83 -3.46 -22.60
N ARG A 226 -53.05 -4.67 -22.08
CA ARG A 226 -52.02 -5.53 -21.51
C ARG A 226 -51.00 -5.99 -22.55
N GLU A 227 -51.44 -6.35 -23.75
CA GLU A 227 -50.54 -6.67 -24.86
C GLU A 227 -49.65 -5.48 -25.22
N LYS A 228 -50.23 -4.27 -25.29
CA LYS A 228 -49.47 -3.05 -25.56
C LYS A 228 -48.52 -2.66 -24.43
N GLU A 229 -48.92 -2.86 -23.18
CA GLU A 229 -48.05 -2.72 -22.02
C GLU A 229 -46.83 -3.66 -22.10
N VAL A 230 -47.04 -4.94 -22.39
CA VAL A 230 -45.95 -5.93 -22.48
C VAL A 230 -45.00 -5.60 -23.63
N GLU A 231 -45.55 -5.22 -24.79
CA GLU A 231 -44.77 -4.81 -25.96
C GLU A 231 -43.94 -3.55 -25.67
N ALA A 232 -44.56 -2.52 -25.08
CA ALA A 232 -43.89 -1.29 -24.69
C ALA A 232 -42.80 -1.53 -23.65
N LYS A 233 -43.07 -2.35 -22.63
CA LYS A 233 -42.11 -2.74 -21.61
C LYS A 233 -40.87 -3.39 -22.22
N ARG A 234 -41.06 -4.36 -23.12
CA ARG A 234 -39.94 -5.05 -23.78
C ARG A 234 -39.11 -4.07 -24.61
N ARG A 235 -39.76 -3.25 -25.44
CA ARG A 235 -39.07 -2.24 -26.27
C ARG A 235 -38.33 -1.20 -25.43
N ALA A 236 -38.93 -0.74 -24.33
CA ALA A 236 -38.34 0.25 -23.43
C ALA A 236 -37.10 -0.30 -22.71
N VAL A 237 -37.17 -1.55 -22.23
CA VAL A 237 -36.01 -2.24 -21.62
C VAL A 237 -34.86 -2.38 -22.63
N ASP A 238 -35.15 -2.86 -23.84
CA ASP A 238 -34.14 -3.06 -24.88
C ASP A 238 -33.50 -1.71 -25.29
N ALA A 239 -34.32 -0.67 -25.47
CA ALA A 239 -33.85 0.67 -25.81
C ALA A 239 -33.01 1.32 -24.70
N PHE A 240 -33.39 1.13 -23.43
CA PHE A 240 -32.64 1.65 -22.30
C PHE A 240 -31.29 0.93 -22.17
N ARG A 241 -31.27 -0.40 -22.23
CA ARG A 241 -30.04 -1.20 -22.10
C ARG A 241 -29.08 -1.01 -23.26
N ALA A 242 -29.57 -0.70 -24.46
CA ALA A 242 -28.73 -0.33 -25.59
C ALA A 242 -27.94 0.96 -25.34
N LYS A 243 -28.54 1.93 -24.64
CA LYS A 243 -27.87 3.21 -24.28
C LYS A 243 -27.07 3.11 -22.96
N SER A 244 -27.59 2.35 -22.00
CA SER A 244 -27.11 2.24 -20.63
C SER A 244 -26.98 0.76 -20.25
N PRO A 245 -25.95 0.06 -20.77
CA PRO A 245 -25.74 -1.36 -20.49
C PRO A 245 -25.45 -1.59 -18.99
N PRO A 246 -25.75 -2.79 -18.48
CA PRO A 246 -25.44 -3.14 -17.10
C PRO A 246 -23.93 -3.11 -16.84
N TYR A 247 -23.54 -2.67 -15.65
CA TYR A 247 -22.12 -2.66 -15.27
C TYR A 247 -21.59 -4.11 -15.19
N SER A 248 -20.35 -4.30 -15.65
CA SER A 248 -19.70 -5.61 -15.59
C SER A 248 -19.58 -6.10 -14.15
N ARG A 249 -19.95 -7.37 -13.92
CA ARG A 249 -19.78 -8.07 -12.64
C ARG A 249 -18.41 -8.74 -12.51
N GLU A 250 -17.54 -8.57 -13.50
CA GLU A 250 -16.21 -9.15 -13.46
C GLU A 250 -15.41 -8.58 -12.28
N SER A 251 -14.72 -9.47 -11.57
CA SER A 251 -13.81 -9.08 -10.49
C SER A 251 -12.80 -8.06 -11.01
N THR A 252 -12.38 -7.11 -10.17
CA THR A 252 -11.31 -6.15 -10.46
C THR A 252 -10.06 -6.85 -11.00
N THR A 253 -9.76 -8.03 -10.47
CA THR A 253 -8.68 -8.90 -10.93
C THR A 253 -8.84 -9.35 -12.38
N ALA A 254 -10.06 -9.70 -12.83
CA ALA A 254 -10.37 -10.12 -14.19
C ALA A 254 -10.32 -8.94 -15.18
N LEU A 255 -10.73 -7.74 -14.75
CA LEU A 255 -10.60 -6.51 -15.53
C LEU A 255 -9.13 -6.10 -15.68
N LEU A 256 -8.32 -6.25 -14.62
CA LEU A 256 -6.89 -5.98 -14.65
C LEU A 256 -6.11 -6.97 -15.53
N THR A 257 -6.45 -8.26 -15.52
CA THR A 257 -5.85 -9.22 -16.46
C THR A 257 -6.21 -8.90 -17.89
N LYS A 258 -7.49 -8.57 -18.18
CA LYS A 258 -7.91 -8.14 -19.51
C LYS A 258 -7.17 -6.88 -19.98
N PHE A 259 -7.01 -5.90 -19.09
CA PHE A 259 -6.23 -4.69 -19.41
C PHE A 259 -4.78 -5.02 -19.71
N LYS A 260 -4.13 -5.87 -18.90
CA LYS A 260 -2.73 -6.30 -19.15
C LYS A 260 -2.59 -7.06 -20.46
N THR A 261 -3.55 -7.91 -20.83
CA THR A 261 -3.53 -8.66 -22.09
C THR A 261 -3.93 -7.83 -23.31
N ALA A 262 -4.61 -6.69 -23.13
CA ALA A 262 -4.99 -5.80 -24.23
C ALA A 262 -3.90 -4.77 -24.58
N THR A 263 -2.90 -4.60 -23.71
CA THR A 263 -1.71 -3.75 -23.93
C THR A 263 -0.48 -4.49 -24.46
N LEU A 264 -0.62 -5.77 -24.84
CA LEU A 264 0.37 -6.58 -25.55
C LEU A 264 -0.17 -6.94 -26.94
#